data_AF-A0A0A7RF91-F1
#
_entry.id   AF-A0A0A7RF91-F1
#
_cell.length_a   1.000
_cell.length_b   1.000
_cell.length_c   1.000
_cell.angle_alpha   90.00
_cell.angle_beta   90.00
_cell.angle_gamma   90.00
#
_symmetry.space_group_name_H-M   'P 1'
#
loop_
_entity.id
_entity.type
_entity.pdbx_description
1 polymer ?
#
loop_
_entity_poly.entity_id
_entity_poly.type
_entity_poly.pdbx_seq_one_letter_code
_entity_poly.pdbx_strand_id
1 'polypeptide(L)'
;MKEIEFQRQLMAFSRLLKKEKTLLIKDKAEELVELVKQKEKFVPILDGYQGTISAKTRELAAQVQVQQDENMLLTKQALSYQKMLMTAIKDNIKSPAATYSKYKTVKQQARTALIDKEV
;
A
#
# COMPACT_ATOMS: atom_id res chain seq x y z
N MET A 1 14.30 -29.62 -3.63
CA MET A 1 13.59 -29.26 -2.39
C MET A 1 12.55 -30.33 -2.11
N LYS A 2 12.46 -30.84 -0.87
CA LYS A 2 11.39 -31.78 -0.48
C LYS A 2 10.09 -31.02 -0.21
N GLU A 3 8.94 -31.68 -0.36
CA GLU A 3 7.63 -31.04 -0.14
C GLU A 3 7.49 -30.41 1.26
N ILE A 4 8.03 -31.05 2.30
CA ILE A 4 8.01 -30.53 3.67
C ILE A 4 8.79 -29.20 3.78
N GLU A 5 9.89 -29.07 3.05
CA GLU A 5 10.67 -27.83 3.03
C GLU A 5 9.90 -26.73 2.30
N PHE A 6 9.24 -27.07 1.20
CA PHE A 6 8.38 -26.14 0.47
C PHE A 6 7.21 -25.65 1.34
N GLN A 7 6.55 -26.54 2.07
CA GLN A 7 5.51 -26.17 3.05
C GLN A 7 6.05 -25.22 4.13
N ARG A 8 7.28 -25.43 4.61
CA ARG A 8 7.92 -24.52 5.56
C ARG A 8 8.17 -23.14 4.94
N GLN A 9 8.58 -23.08 3.68
CA GLN A 9 8.76 -21.81 2.97
C GLN A 9 7.42 -21.08 2.78
N LEU A 10 6.36 -21.79 2.40
CA LEU A 10 5.01 -21.21 2.32
C LEU A 10 4.51 -20.67 3.65
N MET A 11 4.74 -21.40 4.76
CA MET A 11 4.39 -20.92 6.09
C MET A 11 5.21 -19.70 6.51
N ALA A 12 6.50 -19.66 6.18
CA ALA A 12 7.36 -18.50 6.44
C ALA A 12 6.88 -17.28 5.63
N PHE A 13 6.56 -17.48 4.36
CA PHE A 13 6.02 -16.44 3.48
C PHE A 13 4.66 -15.93 3.99
N SER A 14 3.76 -16.81 4.41
CA SER A 14 2.48 -16.42 5.04
C SER A 14 2.69 -15.54 6.28
N ARG A 15 3.69 -15.83 7.13
CA ARG A 15 4.02 -14.97 8.28
C ARG A 15 4.50 -13.58 7.84
N LEU A 16 5.25 -13.49 6.75
CA LEU A 16 5.65 -12.20 6.16
C LEU A 16 4.44 -11.43 5.65
N LEU A 17 3.50 -12.08 4.96
CA LEU A 17 2.27 -11.43 4.49
C LEU A 17 1.41 -10.91 5.64
N LYS A 18 1.31 -11.66 6.75
CA LYS A 18 0.61 -11.17 7.97
C LYS A 18 1.30 -9.97 8.61
N LYS A 19 2.64 -9.95 8.60
CA LYS A 19 3.41 -8.77 9.03
C LYS A 19 3.15 -7.58 8.12
N GLU A 20 3.17 -7.77 6.80
CA GLU A 20 2.88 -6.74 5.79
C GLU A 20 1.50 -6.13 6.02
N LYS A 21 0.47 -6.96 6.22
CA LYS A 21 -0.88 -6.50 6.59
C LYS A 21 -0.85 -5.56 7.80
N THR A 22 -0.13 -5.95 8.85
CA THR A 22 -0.03 -5.19 10.09
C THR A 22 0.68 -3.85 9.87
N LEU A 23 1.72 -3.82 9.04
CA LEU A 23 2.44 -2.59 8.70
C LEU A 23 1.60 -1.66 7.81
N LEU A 24 0.88 -2.20 6.83
CA LEU A 24 -0.05 -1.45 5.99
C LEU A 24 -1.17 -0.80 6.82
N ILE A 25 -1.72 -1.51 7.79
CA ILE A 25 -2.76 -0.97 8.69
C ILE A 25 -2.19 0.12 9.61
N LYS A 26 -0.93 0.00 10.03
CA LYS A 26 -0.25 0.96 10.93
C LYS A 26 0.43 2.12 10.19
N ASP A 27 0.28 2.19 8.87
CA ASP A 27 0.91 3.20 7.99
C ASP A 27 2.44 3.31 8.15
N LYS A 28 3.10 2.16 8.39
CA LYS A 28 4.55 2.09 8.59
C LYS A 28 5.28 1.87 7.26
N ALA A 29 5.25 2.89 6.41
CA ALA A 29 5.78 2.82 5.04
C ALA A 29 7.27 2.45 4.95
N GLU A 30 8.10 2.92 5.89
CA GLU A 30 9.55 2.64 5.90
C GLU A 30 9.85 1.15 6.13
N GLU A 31 9.15 0.53 7.06
CA GLU A 31 9.29 -0.89 7.39
C GLU A 31 8.76 -1.80 6.26
N LEU A 32 7.83 -1.30 5.42
CA LEU A 32 7.33 -2.03 4.25
C LEU A 32 8.41 -2.24 3.18
N VAL A 33 9.34 -1.29 3.02
CA VAL A 33 10.41 -1.39 2.01
C VAL A 33 11.32 -2.58 2.31
N GLU A 34 11.70 -2.76 3.58
CA GLU A 34 12.51 -3.91 4.00
C GLU A 34 11.74 -5.22 3.86
N LEU A 35 10.44 -5.20 4.15
CA LEU A 35 9.57 -6.37 4.02
C LEU A 35 9.44 -6.80 2.56
N VAL A 36 9.28 -5.88 1.61
CA VAL A 36 9.24 -6.19 0.17
C VAL A 36 10.53 -6.86 -0.27
N LYS A 37 11.70 -6.35 0.13
CA LYS A 37 13.00 -7.00 -0.14
C LYS A 37 13.09 -8.41 0.42
N GLN A 38 12.48 -8.67 1.59
CA GLN A 38 12.41 -10.01 2.14
C GLN A 38 11.50 -10.92 1.31
N LYS A 39 10.35 -10.42 0.84
CA LYS A 39 9.41 -11.16 -0.02
C LYS A 39 10.04 -11.54 -1.36
N GLU A 40 10.80 -10.64 -1.99
CA GLU A 40 11.47 -10.90 -3.26
C GLU A 40 12.40 -12.12 -3.20
N LYS A 41 13.06 -12.35 -2.06
CA LYS A 41 13.93 -13.52 -1.86
C LYS A 41 13.18 -14.86 -1.93
N PHE A 42 11.87 -14.87 -1.66
CA PHE A 42 11.05 -16.08 -1.73
C PHE A 42 10.61 -16.40 -3.16
N VAL A 43 10.58 -15.43 -4.08
CA VAL A 43 10.15 -15.65 -5.48
C VAL A 43 10.95 -16.78 -6.15
N PRO A 44 12.30 -16.77 -6.20
CA PRO A 44 13.05 -17.84 -6.84
C PRO A 44 12.94 -19.18 -6.09
N ILE A 45 12.72 -19.14 -4.78
CA ILE A 45 12.59 -20.33 -3.92
C ILE A 45 11.25 -21.03 -4.21
N LEU A 46 10.19 -20.26 -4.42
CA LEU A 46 8.86 -20.77 -4.71
C LEU A 46 8.70 -21.18 -6.18
N ASP A 47 9.30 -20.44 -7.10
CA ASP A 47 9.27 -20.73 -8.55
C ASP A 47 10.07 -22.00 -8.91
N GLY A 48 11.18 -22.26 -8.20
CA GLY A 48 12.01 -23.45 -8.41
C GLY A 48 11.41 -24.78 -7.91
N TYR A 49 10.19 -24.80 -7.36
CA TYR A 49 9.60 -26.03 -6.83
C TYR A 49 8.91 -26.87 -7.91
N GLN A 50 9.51 -28.01 -8.26
CA GLN A 50 8.96 -28.99 -9.21
C GLN A 50 8.49 -30.29 -8.53
N GLY A 51 8.31 -30.29 -7.21
CA GLY A 51 7.89 -31.47 -6.46
C GLY A 51 6.39 -31.75 -6.56
N THR A 52 5.96 -32.89 -6.03
CA THR A 52 4.54 -33.22 -5.91
C THR A 52 3.82 -32.23 -5.00
N ILE A 53 2.61 -31.84 -5.38
CA ILE A 53 1.75 -30.94 -4.61
C ILE A 53 0.66 -31.78 -3.95
N SER A 54 0.80 -32.03 -2.64
CA SER A 54 -0.28 -32.61 -1.84
C SER A 54 -1.44 -31.63 -1.63
N ALA A 55 -2.58 -32.15 -1.18
CA ALA A 55 -3.75 -31.34 -0.81
C ALA A 55 -3.40 -30.26 0.23
N LYS A 56 -2.55 -30.60 1.21
CA LYS A 56 -2.08 -29.66 2.25
C LYS A 56 -1.26 -28.51 1.67
N THR A 57 -0.37 -28.80 0.73
CA THR A 57 0.44 -27.79 0.05
C THR A 57 -0.43 -26.84 -0.78
N ARG A 58 -1.45 -27.38 -1.45
CA ARG A 58 -2.44 -26.58 -2.20
C ARG A 58 -3.24 -25.66 -1.28
N GLU A 59 -3.67 -26.16 -0.12
CA GLU A 59 -4.38 -25.35 0.88
C GLU A 59 -3.50 -24.20 1.40
N LEU A 60 -2.24 -24.47 1.73
CA LEU A 60 -1.29 -23.44 2.15
C LEU A 60 -1.06 -22.39 1.07
N ALA A 61 -0.93 -22.80 -0.20
CA ALA A 61 -0.80 -21.88 -1.32
C ALA A 61 -2.06 -21.00 -1.50
N ALA A 62 -3.26 -21.58 -1.36
CA ALA A 62 -4.50 -20.82 -1.40
C ALA A 62 -4.59 -19.79 -0.27
N GLN A 63 -4.18 -20.15 0.95
CA GLN A 63 -4.13 -19.22 2.08
C GLN A 63 -3.14 -18.07 1.84
N VAL A 64 -1.97 -18.37 1.26
CA VAL A 64 -0.99 -17.35 0.86
C VAL A 64 -1.58 -16.41 -0.18
N GLN A 65 -2.29 -16.95 -1.18
CA GLN A 65 -2.94 -16.13 -2.22
C GLN A 65 -3.95 -15.16 -1.61
N VAL A 66 -4.86 -15.65 -0.76
CA VAL A 66 -5.85 -14.81 -0.08
C VAL A 66 -5.17 -13.69 0.73
N GLN A 67 -4.12 -14.02 1.48
CA GLN A 67 -3.36 -13.02 2.26
C GLN A 67 -2.70 -11.97 1.36
N GLN A 68 -2.15 -12.37 0.22
CA GLN A 68 -1.53 -11.44 -0.73
C GLN A 68 -2.57 -10.53 -1.40
N ASP A 69 -3.77 -11.05 -1.68
CA ASP A 69 -4.87 -10.27 -2.22
C ASP A 69 -5.39 -9.23 -1.23
N GLU A 70 -5.48 -9.58 0.05
CA GLU A 70 -5.81 -8.62 1.13
C GLU A 70 -4.78 -7.48 1.21
N ASN A 71 -3.49 -7.81 1.20
CA ASN A 71 -2.42 -6.81 1.25
C ASN A 71 -2.43 -5.91 0.01
N MET A 72 -2.70 -6.49 -1.16
CA MET A 72 -2.87 -5.73 -2.40
C MET A 72 -4.06 -4.77 -2.31
N LEU A 73 -5.19 -5.20 -1.74
CA LEU A 73 -6.36 -4.35 -1.54
C LEU A 73 -6.05 -3.16 -0.63
N LEU A 74 -5.42 -3.40 0.52
CA LEU A 74 -5.00 -2.34 1.45
C LEU A 74 -4.07 -1.32 0.77
N THR A 75 -3.10 -1.82 -0.02
CA THR A 75 -2.18 -0.95 -0.77
C THR A 75 -2.93 -0.11 -1.81
N LYS A 76 -3.86 -0.71 -2.56
CA LYS A 76 -4.70 0.02 -3.54
C LYS A 76 -5.56 1.09 -2.86
N GLN A 77 -6.12 0.79 -1.68
CA GLN A 77 -6.90 1.76 -0.91
C GLN A 77 -6.04 2.95 -0.47
N ALA A 78 -4.84 2.71 0.05
CA ALA A 78 -3.90 3.76 0.43
C ALA A 78 -3.50 4.65 -0.76
N LEU A 79 -3.15 4.04 -1.90
CA LEU A 79 -2.83 4.77 -3.13
C LEU A 79 -4.02 5.58 -3.67
N SER A 80 -5.24 5.02 -3.60
CA SER A 80 -6.46 5.70 -4.03
C SER A 80 -6.72 6.94 -3.18
N TYR A 81 -6.57 6.83 -1.85
CA TYR A 81 -6.70 7.97 -0.95
C TYR A 81 -5.66 9.06 -1.25
N GLN A 82 -4.39 8.69 -1.42
CA GLN A 82 -3.33 9.63 -1.79
C GLN A 82 -3.63 10.35 -3.12
N LYS A 83 -4.11 9.62 -4.13
CA LYS A 83 -4.50 10.20 -5.43
C LYS A 83 -5.68 11.17 -5.29
N MET A 84 -6.68 10.83 -4.48
CA MET A 84 -7.82 11.70 -4.20
C MET A 84 -7.37 13.00 -3.53
N LEU A 85 -6.51 12.91 -2.50
CA LEU A 85 -5.95 14.06 -1.81
C LEU A 85 -5.17 14.98 -2.77
N MET A 86 -4.29 14.40 -3.60
CA MET A 86 -3.51 15.17 -4.58
C MET A 86 -4.41 15.83 -5.64
N THR A 87 -5.49 15.18 -6.04
CA THR A 87 -6.47 15.74 -6.98
C THR A 87 -7.18 16.95 -6.36
N ALA A 88 -7.64 16.83 -5.10
CA ALA A 88 -8.28 17.92 -4.39
C ALA A 88 -7.35 19.14 -4.20
N ILE A 89 -6.07 18.90 -3.88
CA ILE A 89 -5.05 19.96 -3.80
C ILE A 89 -4.87 20.64 -5.16
N LYS A 90 -4.73 19.86 -6.24
CA LYS A 90 -4.57 20.38 -7.60
C LYS A 90 -5.77 21.22 -8.04
N ASP A 91 -6.99 20.78 -7.72
CA ASP A 91 -8.21 21.49 -8.11
C ASP A 91 -8.40 22.81 -7.34
N ASN A 92 -7.98 22.84 -6.06
CA ASN A 92 -7.90 24.09 -5.29
C ASN A 92 -6.83 25.05 -5.85
N ILE A 93 -5.64 24.55 -6.21
CA ILE A 93 -4.56 25.37 -6.78
C ILE A 93 -4.92 25.90 -8.18
N LYS A 94 -5.69 25.14 -8.98
CA LYS A 94 -6.19 25.59 -10.30
C LYS A 94 -7.24 26.71 -10.22
N SER A 95 -7.79 26.98 -9.04
CA SER A 95 -8.71 28.10 -8.81
C SER A 95 -7.96 29.28 -8.17
N PRO A 96 -7.14 30.02 -8.95
CA PRO A 96 -7.46 31.43 -9.15
C PRO A 96 -6.98 31.97 -10.51
N ALA A 97 -7.83 31.91 -11.54
CA ALA A 97 -7.68 32.75 -12.74
C ALA A 97 -9.02 32.92 -13.45
N ALA A 98 -9.76 33.96 -13.07
CA ALA A 98 -10.73 34.73 -13.85
C ALA A 98 -12.02 35.01 -13.06
N THR A 99 -12.02 36.07 -12.26
CA THR A 99 -13.05 37.09 -12.49
C THR A 99 -12.46 38.45 -12.13
N TYR A 100 -12.33 39.28 -13.15
CA TYR A 100 -11.81 40.64 -13.08
C TYR A 100 -12.46 41.42 -11.94
N SER A 101 -11.63 41.97 -11.06
CA SER A 101 -12.03 43.05 -10.18
C SER A 101 -12.27 44.31 -11.01
N LYS A 102 -13.54 44.65 -11.26
CA LYS A 102 -13.96 46.05 -11.38
C LYS A 102 -15.14 46.25 -10.43
N TYR A 103 -14.84 46.95 -9.33
CA TYR A 103 -15.78 47.44 -8.32
C TYR A 103 -16.37 46.36 -7.38
N LYS A 104 -15.81 46.27 -6.16
CA LYS A 104 -16.53 46.52 -4.91
C LYS A 104 -15.62 46.23 -3.71
N THR A 105 -15.43 47.26 -2.91
CA THR A 105 -15.03 47.18 -1.49
C THR A 105 -15.90 46.16 -0.76
N VAL A 106 -15.35 45.00 -0.41
CA VAL A 106 -15.88 44.16 0.66
C VAL A 106 -14.69 43.68 1.48
N LYS A 107 -14.76 43.97 2.77
CA LYS A 107 -13.74 43.73 3.79
C LYS A 107 -13.09 42.36 3.64
N GLN A 108 -11.77 42.39 3.62
CA GLN A 108 -10.84 41.28 3.62
C GLN A 108 -11.16 40.34 4.80
N GLN A 109 -11.95 39.30 4.57
CA GLN A 109 -11.96 38.15 5.47
C GLN A 109 -10.66 37.40 5.23
N ALA A 110 -9.80 37.40 6.25
CA ALA A 110 -8.56 36.64 6.26
C ALA A 110 -8.90 35.16 6.02
N ARG A 111 -8.65 34.69 4.79
CA ARG A 111 -8.60 33.27 4.49
C ARG A 111 -7.28 32.77 5.06
N THR A 112 -7.33 32.19 6.26
CA THR A 112 -6.25 31.38 6.81
C THR A 112 -5.85 30.34 5.76
N ALA A 113 -4.65 30.47 5.23
CA ALA A 113 -4.06 29.46 4.37
C ALA A 113 -3.96 28.16 5.18
N LEU A 114 -4.45 27.04 4.62
CA LEU A 114 -4.50 25.73 5.28
C LEU A 114 -3.13 25.07 5.48
N ILE A 115 -2.04 25.80 5.28
CA ILE A 115 -0.68 25.31 5.52
C ILE A 115 0.06 26.39 6.28
N ASP A 116 -0.13 26.39 7.59
CA ASP A 116 0.83 26.90 8.54
C ASP A 116 1.80 25.75 8.82
N LYS A 117 2.98 25.79 8.19
CA LYS A 117 4.09 24.93 8.61
C LYS A 117 4.81 25.69 9.72
N GLU A 118 4.50 25.38 10.97
CA GLU A 118 5.41 25.72 12.05
C GLU A 118 6.73 24.95 11.87
N VAL A 119 7.82 25.70 12.03
CA VAL A 119 9.23 25.29 11.90
C VAL A 119 9.68 24.53 13.14
#